data_AF-A0AB36R4S4-F1
#
_entry.id   AF-A0AB36R4S4-F1
#
_cell.length_a   1.000
_cell.length_b   1.000
_cell.length_c   1.000
_cell.angle_alpha   90.00
_cell.angle_beta   90.00
_cell.angle_gamma   90.00
#
_symmetry.space_group_name_H-M   'P 1'
#
loop_
_entity.id
_entity.type
_entity.pdbx_description
1 polymer ?
#
loop_
_entity_poly.entity_id
_entity_poly.type
_entity_poly.pdbx_seq_one_letter_code
_entity_poly.pdbx_strand_id
1 'polypeptide(L)'
;MKALKYLKTHMFTGEVAKRERKTDEYFTEAPRTQVRCDCSICGQPFDQIQIGSRGLRQVCSQACRRERSRRRSEAYNAQGRALAAELVQRAEAGELRHLGINTQGQLSTSSPGSVDGKGNDA
;
A
#
# COMPACT_ATOMS: atom_id res chain seq x y z
N MET A 1 -24.15 -14.60 -26.12
CA MET A 1 -23.24 -13.94 -25.17
C MET A 1 -24.03 -13.49 -23.94
N LYS A 2 -23.53 -13.85 -22.76
CA LYS A 2 -23.87 -13.43 -21.38
C LYS A 2 -25.29 -12.92 -21.08
N ALA A 3 -26.09 -13.80 -20.45
CA ALA A 3 -27.32 -13.45 -19.78
C ALA A 3 -27.02 -12.78 -18.41
N LEU A 4 -27.46 -11.54 -18.28
CA LEU A 4 -27.84 -10.93 -17.00
C LEU A 4 -29.12 -11.61 -16.51
N LYS A 5 -29.13 -12.22 -15.33
CA LYS A 5 -30.38 -12.37 -14.54
C LYS A 5 -30.13 -12.14 -13.05
N TYR A 6 -30.93 -11.19 -12.58
CA TYR A 6 -31.12 -10.69 -11.23
C TYR A 6 -31.56 -11.76 -10.21
N LEU A 7 -31.14 -11.55 -8.96
CA LEU A 7 -31.88 -11.69 -7.69
C LEU A 7 -33.02 -12.73 -7.62
N LYS A 8 -32.90 -13.66 -6.66
CA LYS A 8 -34.06 -14.12 -5.89
C LYS A 8 -33.70 -14.43 -4.45
N THR A 9 -34.17 -13.51 -3.60
CA THR A 9 -34.60 -13.66 -2.21
C THR A 9 -34.96 -15.09 -1.78
N HIS A 10 -34.39 -15.52 -0.66
CA HIS A 10 -35.13 -16.34 0.30
C HIS A 10 -35.18 -15.63 1.64
N MET A 11 -36.42 -15.50 2.09
CA MET A 11 -36.87 -14.74 3.23
C MET A 11 -36.42 -15.40 4.53
N PHE A 12 -36.08 -14.55 5.49
CA PHE A 12 -36.02 -14.88 6.91
C PHE A 12 -37.38 -15.48 7.33
N THR A 13 -37.41 -16.77 7.65
CA THR A 13 -38.45 -17.37 8.49
C THR A 13 -37.74 -17.88 9.74
N GLY A 14 -38.12 -17.29 10.87
CA GLY A 14 -37.39 -17.40 12.13
C GLY A 14 -37.41 -18.79 12.75
N GLU A 15 -36.39 -19.03 13.56
CA GLU A 15 -36.49 -19.69 14.86
C GLU A 15 -35.19 -19.42 15.61
N VAL A 16 -35.31 -18.88 16.83
CA VAL A 16 -34.17 -18.61 17.71
C VAL A 16 -33.66 -19.95 18.25
N ALA A 17 -32.83 -20.64 17.47
CA ALA A 17 -32.20 -21.88 17.90
C ALA A 17 -31.00 -21.58 18.81
N LYS A 18 -31.12 -22.09 20.04
CA LYS A 18 -30.23 -21.97 21.20
C LYS A 18 -28.74 -22.06 20.84
N ARG A 19 -27.93 -21.14 21.40
CA ARG A 19 -26.47 -21.21 21.42
C ARG A 19 -26.01 -22.45 22.20
N GLU A 20 -25.70 -23.52 21.48
CA GLU A 20 -24.76 -24.52 21.97
C GLU A 20 -23.34 -24.03 21.67
N ARG A 21 -22.52 -23.90 22.71
CA ARG A 21 -21.08 -23.65 22.55
C ARG A 21 -20.47 -24.93 21.96
N LYS A 22 -20.47 -25.03 20.63
CA LYS A 22 -19.57 -25.94 19.91
C LYS A 22 -18.16 -25.44 20.17
N THR A 23 -17.36 -26.25 20.82
CA THR A 23 -15.91 -26.11 20.81
C THR A 23 -15.48 -25.93 19.36
N ASP A 24 -14.85 -24.79 19.07
CA ASP A 24 -14.42 -24.34 17.75
C ASP A 24 -13.34 -25.27 17.16
N GLU A 25 -13.73 -26.49 16.80
CA GLU A 25 -13.00 -27.30 15.84
C GLU A 25 -13.34 -26.74 14.45
N TYR A 26 -12.66 -25.66 14.06
CA TYR A 26 -12.65 -25.19 12.66
C TYR A 26 -11.89 -26.19 11.78
N PHE A 27 -12.42 -27.41 11.65
CA PHE A 27 -12.12 -28.25 10.51
C PHE A 27 -12.75 -27.60 9.28
N THR A 28 -12.02 -26.67 8.65
CA THR A 28 -12.41 -26.20 7.33
C THR A 28 -12.40 -27.39 6.38
N GLU A 29 -13.56 -27.70 5.79
CA GLU A 29 -13.76 -28.69 4.71
C GLU A 29 -12.99 -28.36 3.42
N ALA A 30 -12.31 -27.21 3.40
CA ALA A 30 -11.47 -26.80 2.29
C ALA A 30 -10.37 -27.84 2.00
N PRO A 31 -10.19 -28.23 0.71
CA PRO A 31 -9.17 -29.19 0.33
C PRO A 31 -7.78 -28.67 0.72
N ARG A 32 -6.96 -29.58 1.25
CA ARG A 32 -5.58 -29.31 1.64
C ARG A 32 -4.65 -30.06 0.70
N THR A 33 -3.79 -29.33 0.01
CA THR A 33 -2.81 -29.93 -0.91
C THR A 33 -1.42 -29.42 -0.55
N GLN A 34 -0.47 -30.34 -0.38
CA GLN A 34 0.93 -29.97 -0.24
C GLN A 34 1.44 -29.55 -1.61
N VAL A 35 2.01 -28.35 -1.67
CA VAL A 35 2.61 -27.79 -2.89
C VAL A 35 4.04 -27.38 -2.59
N ARG A 36 4.92 -27.63 -3.54
CA ARG A 36 6.33 -27.21 -3.48
C ARG A 36 6.50 -25.90 -4.23
N CYS A 37 7.14 -24.94 -3.61
CA CYS A 37 7.31 -23.59 -4.14
C CYS A 37 8.73 -23.09 -3.88
N ASP A 38 9.21 -22.14 -4.68
CA ASP A 38 10.51 -21.53 -4.46
C ASP A 38 10.38 -20.22 -3.68
N CYS A 39 11.30 -20.00 -2.74
CA CYS A 39 11.32 -18.78 -1.96
C CYS A 39 11.74 -17.59 -2.83
N SER A 40 10.89 -16.58 -2.95
CA SER A 40 11.17 -15.33 -3.69
C SER A 40 12.37 -14.52 -3.17
N ILE A 41 12.95 -14.91 -2.03
CA ILE A 41 14.07 -14.19 -1.38
C ILE A 41 15.38 -14.96 -1.49
N CYS A 42 15.38 -16.25 -1.15
CA CYS A 42 16.60 -17.08 -1.15
C CYS A 42 16.64 -18.12 -2.28
N GLY A 43 15.58 -18.25 -3.08
CA GLY A 43 15.48 -19.20 -4.19
C GLY A 43 15.34 -20.66 -3.77
N GLN A 44 15.41 -20.98 -2.48
CA GLN A 44 15.34 -22.36 -2.01
C GLN A 44 13.90 -22.91 -2.10
N PRO A 45 13.74 -24.17 -2.53
CA PRO A 45 12.44 -24.82 -2.54
C PRO A 45 11.96 -25.06 -1.11
N PHE A 46 10.66 -24.91 -0.89
CA PHE A 46 10.00 -25.23 0.37
C PHE A 46 8.57 -25.72 0.13
N ASP A 47 8.10 -26.57 1.04
CA ASP A 47 6.75 -27.10 0.96
C ASP A 47 5.79 -26.22 1.78
N GLN A 48 4.56 -26.08 1.28
CA GLN A 48 3.48 -25.42 1.99
C GLN A 48 2.15 -26.11 1.74
N ILE A 49 1.22 -25.93 2.69
CA ILE A 49 -0.14 -26.45 2.55
C ILE A 49 -1.03 -25.36 1.92
N GLN A 50 -1.50 -25.63 0.71
CA GLN A 50 -2.55 -24.87 0.08
C GLN A 50 -3.90 -25.26 0.71
N ILE A 51 -4.67 -24.28 1.18
CA ILE A 51 -6.00 -24.48 1.75
C ILE A 51 -7.02 -23.83 0.81
N GLY A 52 -7.73 -24.64 0.02
CA GLY A 52 -8.66 -24.16 -0.99
C GLY A 52 -7.99 -23.20 -2.00
N SER A 53 -8.63 -22.06 -2.25
CA SER A 53 -8.13 -21.00 -3.15
C SER A 53 -7.31 -19.90 -2.44
N ARG A 54 -6.88 -20.12 -1.19
CA ARG A 54 -6.06 -19.14 -0.47
C ARG A 54 -4.70 -18.98 -1.16
N GLY A 55 -4.25 -17.73 -1.26
CA GLY A 55 -2.97 -17.38 -1.85
C GLY A 55 -1.80 -18.05 -1.11
N LEU A 56 -0.86 -18.56 -1.89
CA LEU A 56 0.35 -19.20 -1.39
C LEU A 56 1.33 -18.18 -0.81
N ARG A 57 2.07 -18.61 0.22
CA ARG A 57 3.20 -17.83 0.74
C ARG A 57 4.33 -17.89 -0.27
N GLN A 58 5.03 -16.77 -0.40
CA GLN A 58 6.15 -16.59 -1.33
C GLN A 58 7.52 -16.67 -0.63
N VAL A 59 7.54 -16.95 0.68
CA VAL A 59 8.74 -16.94 1.51
C VAL A 59 8.76 -18.15 2.43
N CYS A 60 9.92 -18.80 2.54
CA CYS A 60 10.09 -20.04 3.28
C CYS A 60 10.22 -19.84 4.80
N SER A 61 10.69 -18.67 5.26
CA SER A 61 11.02 -18.44 6.67
C SER A 61 10.73 -17.01 7.14
N GLN A 62 10.70 -16.81 8.46
CA GLN A 62 10.58 -15.47 9.05
C GLN A 62 11.79 -14.59 8.69
N ALA A 63 12.99 -15.18 8.56
CA ALA A 63 14.17 -14.46 8.11
C ALA A 63 13.98 -13.91 6.68
N CYS A 64 13.51 -14.75 5.75
CA CYS A 64 13.18 -14.32 4.39
C CYS A 64 12.04 -13.27 4.37
N ARG A 65 11.06 -13.39 5.28
CA ARG A 65 10.00 -12.38 5.41
C ARG A 65 10.55 -11.01 5.85
N ARG A 66 11.46 -10.99 6.83
CA ARG A 66 12.12 -9.75 7.29
C ARG A 66 12.94 -9.13 6.16
N GLU A 67 13.70 -9.95 5.45
CA GLU A 67 14.51 -9.49 4.30
C GLU A 67 13.64 -8.93 3.17
N ARG A 68 12.51 -9.57 2.85
CA ARG A 68 11.53 -9.02 1.90
C ARG A 68 11.04 -7.63 2.32
N SER A 69 10.77 -7.44 3.61
CA SER A 69 10.33 -6.15 4.14
C SER A 69 11.43 -5.10 4.05
N ARG A 70 12.68 -5.48 4.33
CA ARG A 70 13.85 -4.61 4.20
C ARG A 70 14.02 -4.12 2.76
N ARG A 71 14.06 -5.05 1.78
CA ARG A 71 14.18 -4.72 0.36
C ARG A 71 13.06 -3.79 -0.13
N ARG A 72 11.82 -4.01 0.33
CA ARG A 72 10.69 -3.13 -0.01
C ARG A 72 10.88 -1.72 0.56
N SER A 73 11.32 -1.62 1.82
CA SER A 73 11.61 -0.34 2.45
C SER A 73 12.75 0.40 1.74
N GLU A 74 13.82 -0.32 1.39
CA GLU A 74 14.95 0.24 0.63
C GLU A 74 14.53 0.77 -0.73
N ALA A 75 13.71 0.03 -1.48
CA ALA A 75 13.18 0.47 -2.77
C ALA A 75 12.30 1.73 -2.63
N TYR A 76 11.41 1.76 -1.64
CA TYR A 76 10.58 2.94 -1.36
C TYR A 76 11.44 4.16 -1.00
N ASN A 77 12.43 3.97 -0.12
CA ASN A 77 13.34 5.04 0.29
C ASN A 77 14.23 5.51 -0.88
N ALA A 78 14.62 4.62 -1.79
CA ALA A 78 15.37 4.98 -2.98
C ALA A 78 14.52 5.86 -3.93
N GLN A 79 13.25 5.51 -4.14
CA GLN A 79 12.32 6.34 -4.91
C GLN A 79 12.11 7.71 -4.27
N GLY A 80 11.94 7.76 -2.94
CA GLY A 80 11.82 9.01 -2.20
C GLY A 80 13.05 9.91 -2.33
N ARG A 81 14.26 9.34 -2.24
CA ARG A 81 15.51 10.09 -2.45
C ARG A 81 15.66 10.60 -3.88
N ALA A 82 15.28 9.80 -4.87
CA ALA A 82 15.32 10.22 -6.27
C ALA A 82 14.38 11.40 -6.52
N LEU A 83 13.14 11.32 -6.02
CA LEU A 83 12.17 12.42 -6.12
C LEU A 83 12.65 13.68 -5.38
N ALA A 84 13.23 13.53 -4.18
CA ALA A 84 13.78 14.66 -3.44
C ALA A 84 14.91 15.35 -4.23
N ALA A 85 15.81 14.58 -4.85
CA ALA A 85 16.87 15.13 -5.69
C ALA A 85 16.33 15.86 -6.92
N GLU A 86 15.32 15.30 -7.59
CA GLU A 86 14.63 15.95 -8.71
C GLU A 86 14.02 17.29 -8.28
N LEU A 87 13.32 17.33 -7.14
CA LEU A 87 12.72 18.55 -6.62
C LEU A 87 13.76 19.62 -6.28
N VAL A 88 14.92 19.22 -5.76
CA VAL A 88 16.05 20.15 -5.52
C VAL A 88 16.55 20.74 -6.84
N GLN A 89 16.78 19.90 -7.86
CA GLN A 89 17.21 20.38 -9.18
C GLN A 89 16.20 21.36 -9.80
N ARG A 90 14.90 21.08 -9.68
CA ARG A 90 13.84 21.96 -10.17
C ARG A 90 13.75 23.26 -9.38
N ALA A 91 14.00 23.23 -8.07
CA ALA A 91 14.12 24.44 -7.25
C ALA A 91 15.30 25.29 -7.72
N GLU A 92 16.49 24.70 -7.89
CA GLU A 92 17.70 25.36 -8.36
C GLU A 92 17.53 25.99 -9.75
N ALA A 93 16.84 25.29 -10.66
CA ALA A 93 16.44 25.81 -11.97
C ALA A 93 15.41 26.95 -11.90
N GLY A 94 14.88 27.25 -10.72
CA GLY A 94 13.89 28.30 -10.48
C GLY A 94 12.47 27.93 -10.91
N GLU A 95 12.23 26.68 -11.31
CA GLU A 95 10.92 26.22 -11.79
C GLU A 95 9.86 26.28 -10.69
N LEU A 96 10.26 26.16 -9.42
CA LEU A 96 9.35 26.12 -8.27
C LEU A 96 9.08 27.51 -7.65
N ARG A 97 9.59 28.60 -8.25
CA ARG A 97 9.38 29.97 -7.76
C ARG A 97 7.92 30.37 -7.70
N HIS A 98 7.09 29.89 -8.62
CA HIS A 98 5.65 30.14 -8.64
C HIS A 98 4.92 29.53 -7.43
N LEU A 99 5.52 28.52 -6.78
CA LEU A 99 5.03 27.93 -5.53
C LEU A 99 5.60 28.66 -4.30
N GLY A 100 6.29 29.78 -4.49
CA GLY A 100 6.98 30.50 -3.43
C GLY A 100 8.27 29.81 -2.98
N ILE A 101 8.85 28.88 -3.74
CA ILE A 101 10.10 28.19 -3.37
C ILE A 101 11.27 28.84 -4.11
N ASN A 102 12.29 29.29 -3.35
CA ASN A 102 13.47 29.94 -3.92
C ASN A 102 14.46 28.91 -4.51
N THR A 103 15.53 29.39 -5.14
CA THR A 103 16.55 28.53 -5.77
C THR A 103 17.41 27.73 -4.78
N GLN A 104 17.25 27.97 -3.48
CA GLN A 104 17.87 27.19 -2.41
C GLN A 104 16.91 26.15 -1.83
N GLY A 105 15.72 25.98 -2.43
CA GLY A 105 14.69 25.04 -1.96
C GLY A 105 13.98 25.48 -0.69
N GLN A 106 14.10 26.76 -0.29
CA GLN A 106 13.45 27.32 0.88
C GLN A 106 12.15 28.04 0.49
N LEU A 107 11.17 28.04 1.39
CA LEU A 107 10.01 28.91 1.25
C LEU A 107 10.48 30.36 1.30
N SER A 108 10.16 31.10 0.24
CA SER A 108 10.40 32.52 0.12
C SER A 108 9.50 33.20 1.13
N THR A 109 10.08 33.80 2.17
CA THR A 109 9.37 34.56 3.21
C THR A 109 8.81 35.89 2.69
N SER A 110 8.94 36.16 1.38
CA SER A 110 8.24 37.26 0.71
C SER A 110 6.74 36.95 0.68
N SER A 111 6.04 37.38 1.74
CA SER A 111 4.59 37.45 1.78
C SER A 111 4.06 38.06 0.48
N PRO A 112 3.03 37.46 -0.16
CA PRO A 112 2.36 38.11 -1.27
C PRO A 112 1.53 39.26 -0.72
N GLY A 113 2.11 40.46 -0.64
CA GLY A 113 1.37 41.64 -0.18
C GLY A 113 2.18 42.80 0.39
N SER A 114 3.32 43.17 -0.19
CA SER A 114 3.78 44.57 -0.10
C SER A 114 3.27 45.30 -1.32
N VAL A 115 2.04 45.83 -1.22
CA VAL A 115 1.59 46.90 -2.10
C VAL A 115 2.20 48.21 -1.60
N ASP A 116 3.33 48.58 -2.16
CA ASP A 116 3.86 49.94 -2.06
C ASP A 116 2.89 50.91 -2.76
N GLY A 117 1.96 51.44 -1.97
CA GLY A 117 0.91 52.35 -2.40
C GLY A 117 1.22 53.79 -2.04
N LYS A 118 1.95 54.47 -2.94
CA LYS A 118 1.91 55.91 -3.27
C LYS A 118 2.09 56.93 -2.14
N GLY A 119 3.16 57.72 -2.27
CA GLY A 119 3.25 59.04 -1.65
C GLY A 119 2.09 59.94 -2.06
N ASN A 120 1.63 60.73 -1.10
CA ASN A 120 0.88 61.96 -1.36
C ASN A 120 1.69 63.10 -0.73
N ASP A 121 2.38 63.84 -1.59
CA ASP A 121 2.60 65.27 -1.38
C ASP A 121 1.26 65.97 -1.61
N ALA A 122 0.74 66.65 -0.58
CA ALA A 122 -0.12 67.84 -0.64
C ALA A 122 -0.34 68.39 0.77
#